data_AF-A0A5C7AVC2-F1
#
_entry.id   AF-A0A5C7AVC2-F1
#
_cell.length_a   1.000
_cell.length_b   1.000
_cell.length_c   1.000
_cell.angle_alpha   90.00
_cell.angle_beta   90.00
_cell.angle_gamma   90.00
#
_symmetry.space_group_name_H-M   'P 1'
#
loop_
_entity.id
_entity.type
_entity.pdbx_description
1 polymer ?
#
loop_
_entity_poly.entity_id
_entity_poly.type
_entity_poly.pdbx_seq_one_letter_code
_entity_poly.pdbx_strand_id
1 'polypeptide(L)'
;MYMNTNQTSSDQDISLTLPVKMDFEVLDAFLKKEYNDTNISHKDDKGNTSNYFKILDLNLEESDHPDYNLSLKLHLQPLTLLFNNNTVDVSVLAELRLDVATQKLYVEAYDMDSNGKNWVTNTLLKTVLNTFIYKKVINTLSFDLMPMITEKLALINAQLASKFKTTNGISIMGNVASFSVSHFEIKNDVIWVLIHSQGWGVISIDDLELLG
;
A
#
# COMPACT_ATOMS: atom_id res chain seq x y z
N MET A 1 -43.59 -35.78 2.23
CA MET A 1 -43.34 -34.61 3.11
C MET A 1 -42.81 -33.50 2.22
N TYR A 2 -43.54 -32.39 2.15
CA TYR A 2 -43.18 -31.24 1.33
C TYR A 2 -41.94 -30.57 1.94
N MET A 3 -40.82 -30.59 1.23
CA MET A 3 -39.72 -29.65 1.50
C MET A 3 -40.22 -28.27 1.10
N ASN A 4 -40.43 -27.42 2.09
CA ASN A 4 -40.83 -26.04 1.94
C ASN A 4 -39.59 -25.28 1.40
N THR A 5 -39.52 -25.04 0.10
CA THR A 5 -38.38 -24.39 -0.58
C THR A 5 -38.35 -22.87 -0.42
N ASN A 6 -38.94 -22.33 0.65
CA ASN A 6 -38.96 -20.90 0.93
C ASN A 6 -38.08 -20.59 2.14
N GLN A 7 -36.81 -21.00 2.08
CA GLN A 7 -35.79 -20.45 2.97
C GLN A 7 -35.41 -19.09 2.38
N THR A 8 -35.81 -18.02 3.05
CA THR A 8 -35.40 -16.65 2.72
C THR A 8 -33.88 -16.59 2.71
N SER A 9 -33.32 -16.12 1.60
CA SER A 9 -31.88 -15.98 1.35
C SER A 9 -31.11 -15.20 2.43
N SER A 10 -31.81 -14.48 3.30
CA SER A 10 -31.25 -13.59 4.33
C SER A 10 -30.50 -14.29 5.46
N ASP A 11 -30.82 -15.54 5.78
CA ASP A 11 -30.27 -16.20 6.99
C ASP A 11 -28.81 -16.63 6.81
N GLN A 12 -28.27 -16.49 5.60
CA GLN A 12 -26.89 -16.83 5.24
C GLN A 12 -26.06 -15.58 4.93
N ASP A 13 -26.69 -14.40 4.90
CA ASP A 13 -26.04 -13.15 4.55
C ASP A 13 -25.07 -12.72 5.66
N ILE A 14 -23.87 -12.33 5.25
CA ILE A 14 -22.83 -11.81 6.12
C ILE A 14 -22.46 -10.42 5.59
N SER A 15 -22.56 -9.42 6.46
CA SER A 15 -22.02 -8.09 6.21
C SER A 15 -21.04 -7.77 7.33
N LEU A 16 -19.81 -7.40 6.94
CA LEU A 16 -18.71 -7.20 7.85
C LEU A 16 -18.03 -5.88 7.55
N THR A 17 -17.71 -5.15 8.61
CA THR A 17 -16.80 -4.00 8.56
C THR A 17 -15.61 -4.30 9.45
N LEU A 18 -14.42 -4.38 8.86
CA LEU A 18 -13.18 -4.64 9.57
C LEU A 18 -12.29 -3.39 9.56
N PRO A 19 -11.92 -2.86 10.74
CA PRO A 19 -10.82 -1.92 10.82
C PRO A 19 -9.51 -2.66 10.61
N VAL A 20 -8.69 -2.18 9.68
CA VAL A 20 -7.32 -2.64 9.48
C VAL A 20 -6.39 -1.47 9.75
N LYS A 21 -5.39 -1.75 10.59
CA LYS A 21 -4.31 -0.83 10.93
C LYS A 21 -3.01 -1.40 10.39
N MET A 22 -2.21 -0.57 9.73
CA MET A 22 -0.89 -0.93 9.24
C MET A 22 0.13 0.10 9.73
N ASP A 23 1.08 -0.33 10.55
CA ASP A 23 2.16 0.51 11.02
C ASP A 23 3.17 0.79 9.89
N PHE A 24 3.68 2.03 9.82
CA PHE A 24 4.68 2.41 8.83
C PHE A 24 5.96 1.59 8.91
N GLU A 25 6.31 1.04 10.08
CA GLU A 25 7.45 0.13 10.21
C GLU A 25 7.37 -1.08 9.25
N VAL A 26 6.16 -1.58 8.98
CA VAL A 26 5.95 -2.70 8.04
C VAL A 26 6.26 -2.25 6.60
N LEU A 27 5.84 -1.03 6.25
CA LEU A 27 6.08 -0.44 4.94
C LEU A 27 7.55 -0.05 4.76
N ASP A 28 8.18 0.49 5.80
CA ASP A 28 9.60 0.84 5.82
C ASP A 28 10.47 -0.39 5.58
N ALA A 29 10.20 -1.50 6.27
CA ALA A 29 10.94 -2.74 6.06
C ALA A 29 10.82 -3.23 4.59
N PHE A 30 9.64 -3.09 3.99
CA PHE A 30 9.41 -3.42 2.59
C PHE A 30 10.18 -2.48 1.64
N LEU A 31 10.03 -1.17 1.83
CA LEU A 31 10.67 -0.14 0.99
C LEU A 31 12.19 -0.19 1.09
N LYS A 32 12.76 -0.35 2.30
CA LYS A 32 14.20 -0.51 2.51
C LYS A 32 14.74 -1.71 1.74
N LYS A 33 14.01 -2.83 1.74
CA LYS A 33 14.42 -4.03 0.97
C LYS A 33 14.43 -3.78 -0.53
N GLU A 34 13.53 -2.94 -1.03
CA GLU A 34 13.42 -2.64 -2.46
C GLU A 34 14.41 -1.56 -2.91
N TYR A 35 14.65 -0.53 -2.10
CA TYR A 35 15.32 0.70 -2.52
C TYR A 35 16.65 0.99 -1.83
N ASN A 36 16.97 0.41 -0.67
CA ASN A 36 18.28 0.66 -0.06
C ASN A 36 19.40 0.15 -0.95
N ASP A 37 20.51 0.90 -0.97
CA ASP A 37 21.66 0.70 -1.84
C ASP A 37 21.40 0.83 -3.35
N THR A 38 20.18 1.22 -3.76
CA THR A 38 19.88 1.47 -5.17
C THR A 38 20.35 2.85 -5.62
N ASN A 39 20.69 2.97 -6.90
CA ASN A 39 21.14 4.22 -7.49
C ASN A 39 19.98 4.97 -8.14
N ILE A 40 19.92 6.28 -7.87
CA ILE A 40 19.12 7.22 -8.64
C ILE A 40 19.94 7.65 -9.84
N SER A 41 19.49 7.22 -11.02
CA SER A 41 20.18 7.44 -12.29
C SER A 41 19.37 8.33 -13.22
N HIS A 42 20.08 9.01 -14.13
CA HIS A 42 19.48 9.75 -15.22
C HIS A 42 20.06 9.27 -16.55
N LYS A 43 19.18 9.15 -17.54
CA LYS A 43 19.53 8.76 -18.91
C LYS A 43 19.48 10.01 -19.79
N ASP A 44 20.61 10.32 -20.42
CA ASP A 44 20.70 11.47 -21.33
C ASP A 44 20.01 11.20 -22.69
N ASP A 45 19.90 12.23 -23.53
CA ASP A 45 19.29 12.15 -24.86
C ASP A 45 20.03 11.19 -25.82
N LYS A 46 21.28 10.87 -25.51
CA LYS A 46 22.11 9.92 -26.28
C LYS A 46 21.98 8.48 -25.75
N GLY A 47 21.21 8.28 -24.69
CA GLY A 47 20.94 7.01 -24.06
C GLY A 47 21.96 6.57 -23.01
N ASN A 48 22.95 7.40 -22.67
CA ASN A 48 23.92 7.09 -21.62
C ASN A 48 23.28 7.25 -20.25
N THR A 49 23.51 6.30 -19.35
CA THR A 49 23.01 6.33 -17.98
C THR A 49 24.12 6.75 -17.03
N SER A 50 23.84 7.75 -16.20
CA SER A 50 24.74 8.23 -15.14
C SER A 50 24.07 8.12 -13.78
N ASN A 51 24.80 7.69 -12.76
CA ASN A 51 24.32 7.58 -11.38
C ASN A 51 24.62 8.87 -10.64
N TYR A 52 23.62 9.43 -9.96
CA TYR A 52 23.73 10.73 -9.28
C TYR A 52 23.63 10.61 -7.77
N PHE A 53 22.77 9.72 -7.28
CA PHE A 53 22.65 9.42 -5.86
C PHE A 53 22.60 7.93 -5.63
N LYS A 54 23.02 7.51 -4.45
CA LYS A 54 22.74 6.21 -3.86
C LYS A 54 21.80 6.42 -2.67
N ILE A 55 20.74 5.63 -2.59
CA ILE A 55 19.84 5.61 -1.43
C ILE A 55 20.54 4.82 -0.33
N LEU A 56 20.83 5.48 0.79
CA LEU A 56 21.48 4.86 1.95
C LEU A 56 20.43 4.31 2.93
N ASP A 57 19.38 5.09 3.17
CA ASP A 57 18.24 4.67 3.96
C ASP A 57 16.99 5.48 3.58
N LEU A 58 15.84 5.03 4.03
CA LEU A 58 14.57 5.73 3.88
C LEU A 58 13.62 5.42 5.04
N ASN A 59 12.66 6.29 5.32
CA ASN A 59 11.59 5.98 6.25
C ASN A 59 10.33 6.80 5.94
N LEU A 60 9.18 6.23 6.26
CA LEU A 60 7.89 6.91 6.26
C LEU A 60 7.59 7.46 7.64
N GLU A 61 6.85 8.56 7.66
CA GLU A 61 6.30 9.16 8.86
C GLU A 61 5.05 9.98 8.50
N GLU A 62 4.22 10.24 9.50
CA GLU A 62 3.17 11.23 9.38
C GLU A 62 3.82 12.59 9.11
N SER A 63 3.31 13.33 8.13
CA SER A 63 3.85 14.64 7.83
C SER A 63 3.44 15.66 8.90
N ASP A 64 4.43 16.39 9.42
CA ASP A 64 4.22 17.53 10.32
C ASP A 64 3.64 18.77 9.59
N HIS A 65 3.58 18.75 8.26
CA HIS A 65 3.07 19.85 7.44
C HIS A 65 1.54 19.76 7.30
N PRO A 66 0.77 20.85 7.50
CA PRO A 66 -0.70 20.80 7.54
C PRO A 66 -1.38 20.39 6.23
N ASP A 67 -0.70 20.60 5.10
CA ASP A 67 -1.24 20.28 3.76
C ASP A 67 -0.87 18.88 3.26
N TYR A 68 -0.08 18.11 4.02
CA TYR A 68 0.40 16.79 3.64
C TYR A 68 0.26 15.81 4.80
N ASN A 69 -0.19 14.58 4.52
CA ASN A 69 -0.40 13.54 5.53
C ASN A 69 0.72 12.49 5.57
N LEU A 70 1.61 12.47 4.59
CA LEU A 70 2.72 11.52 4.49
C LEU A 70 4.04 12.24 4.22
N SER A 71 5.10 11.84 4.91
CA SER A 71 6.48 12.25 4.64
C SER A 71 7.35 11.02 4.39
N LEU A 72 8.02 10.98 3.23
CA LEU A 72 9.07 10.01 2.94
C LEU A 72 10.42 10.70 3.10
N LYS A 73 11.15 10.33 4.15
CA LYS A 73 12.52 10.74 4.39
C LYS A 73 13.47 9.85 3.61
N LEU A 74 14.39 10.46 2.89
CA LEU A 74 15.43 9.80 2.11
C LEU A 74 16.79 10.28 2.58
N HIS A 75 17.63 9.32 2.97
CA HIS A 75 19.04 9.56 3.25
C HIS A 75 19.85 9.16 2.02
N LEU A 76 20.51 10.13 1.38
CA LEU A 76 21.14 9.98 0.08
C LEU A 76 22.64 10.26 0.12
N GLN A 77 23.41 9.49 -0.65
CA GLN A 77 24.81 9.79 -0.97
C GLN A 77 24.93 10.28 -2.42
N PRO A 78 25.32 11.54 -2.67
CA PRO A 78 25.68 12.00 -4.00
C PRO A 78 26.90 11.25 -4.52
N LEU A 79 26.84 10.79 -5.77
CA LEU A 79 27.90 10.03 -6.44
C LEU A 79 28.77 10.89 -7.36
N THR A 80 28.54 12.20 -7.37
CA THR A 80 29.35 13.16 -8.15
C THR A 80 30.65 13.49 -7.43
N LEU A 81 31.75 13.62 -8.18
CA LEU A 81 33.10 13.91 -7.66
C LEU A 81 33.18 15.13 -6.72
N LEU A 82 32.31 16.13 -6.91
CA LEU A 82 32.28 17.35 -6.12
C LEU A 82 31.66 17.18 -4.71
N PHE A 83 30.93 16.10 -4.47
CA PHE A 83 30.13 15.89 -3.25
C PHE A 83 30.32 14.50 -2.62
N ASN A 84 31.36 13.77 -3.02
CA ASN A 84 31.54 12.33 -2.78
C ASN A 84 31.65 11.91 -1.29
N ASN A 85 31.74 12.88 -0.36
CA ASN A 85 31.84 12.66 1.09
C ASN A 85 30.68 13.27 1.91
N ASN A 86 29.68 13.86 1.27
CA ASN A 86 28.55 14.46 1.98
C ASN A 86 27.33 13.55 1.85
N THR A 87 26.55 13.43 2.91
CA THR A 87 25.20 12.88 2.85
C THR A 87 24.18 14.00 2.73
N VAL A 88 23.01 13.65 2.23
CA VAL A 88 21.93 14.58 1.96
C VAL A 88 20.63 13.97 2.45
N ASP A 89 19.89 14.73 3.25
CA ASP A 89 18.55 14.37 3.68
C ASP A 89 17.50 15.13 2.86
N VAL A 90 16.54 14.36 2.34
CA VAL A 90 15.41 14.87 1.56
C VAL A 90 14.14 14.37 2.18
N SER A 91 13.17 15.26 2.38
CA SER A 91 11.81 14.93 2.77
C SER A 91 10.89 15.14 1.59
N VAL A 92 10.21 14.08 1.16
CA VAL A 92 9.15 14.15 0.15
C VAL A 92 7.83 14.15 0.89
N LEU A 93 7.12 15.27 0.82
CA LEU A 93 5.81 15.45 1.44
C LEU A 93 4.74 15.09 0.41
N ALA A 94 3.74 14.31 0.82
CA ALA A 94 2.66 13.89 -0.06
C ALA A 94 1.31 13.90 0.68
N GLU A 95 0.28 14.36 -0.02
CA GLU A 95 -1.10 14.25 0.42
C GLU A 95 -1.74 13.05 -0.28
N LEU A 96 -1.81 11.93 0.44
CA LEU A 96 -2.32 10.68 -0.08
C LEU A 96 -3.82 10.57 0.20
N ARG A 97 -4.62 10.30 -0.84
CA ARG A 97 -6.07 10.20 -0.76
C ARG A 97 -6.58 8.93 -1.40
N LEU A 98 -7.73 8.47 -0.92
CA LEU A 98 -8.50 7.38 -1.53
C LEU A 98 -9.78 7.93 -2.12
N ASP A 99 -9.97 7.73 -3.43
CA ASP A 99 -11.29 7.81 -4.03
C ASP A 99 -12.03 6.50 -3.74
N VAL A 100 -12.96 6.54 -2.79
CA VAL A 100 -13.77 5.39 -2.37
C VAL A 100 -14.65 4.87 -3.50
N ALA A 101 -15.13 5.72 -4.42
CA ALA A 101 -16.02 5.27 -5.49
C ALA A 101 -15.25 4.45 -6.54
N THR A 102 -14.02 4.86 -6.85
CA THR A 102 -13.19 4.18 -7.85
C THR A 102 -12.17 3.22 -7.25
N GLN A 103 -12.04 3.19 -5.91
CA GLN A 103 -11.02 2.45 -5.16
C GLN A 103 -9.60 2.78 -5.65
N LYS A 104 -9.36 4.06 -5.96
CA LYS A 104 -8.06 4.55 -6.40
C LYS A 104 -7.37 5.31 -5.29
N LEU A 105 -6.19 4.84 -4.93
CA LEU A 105 -5.26 5.61 -4.12
C LEU A 105 -4.51 6.57 -5.04
N TYR A 106 -4.39 7.83 -4.65
CA TYR A 106 -3.71 8.84 -5.46
C TYR A 106 -3.05 9.90 -4.60
N VAL A 107 -1.99 10.50 -5.14
CA VAL A 107 -1.34 11.66 -4.55
C VAL A 107 -2.06 12.92 -5.05
N GLU A 108 -2.74 13.61 -4.15
CA GLU A 108 -3.47 14.86 -4.43
C GLU A 108 -2.50 16.03 -4.64
N ALA A 109 -1.50 16.13 -3.76
CA ALA A 109 -0.44 17.11 -3.82
C ALA A 109 0.87 16.51 -3.30
N TYR A 110 2.00 17.04 -3.75
CA TYR A 110 3.30 16.69 -3.18
C TYR A 110 4.26 17.88 -3.21
N ASP A 111 5.23 17.86 -2.31
CA ASP A 111 6.36 18.79 -2.30
C ASP A 111 7.65 18.06 -1.87
N MET A 112 8.77 18.74 -1.98
CA MET A 112 10.07 18.25 -1.57
C MET A 112 10.82 19.30 -0.78
N ASP A 113 11.07 19.01 0.49
CA ASP A 113 11.96 19.78 1.34
C ASP A 113 13.34 19.13 1.39
N SER A 114 14.39 19.95 1.42
CA SER A 114 15.77 19.49 1.44
C SER A 114 16.57 20.27 2.47
N ASN A 115 16.93 19.60 3.55
CA ASN A 115 17.79 20.15 4.59
C ASN A 115 19.26 20.04 4.15
N GLY A 116 19.69 20.91 3.23
CA GLY A 116 21.09 20.94 2.77
C GLY A 116 21.39 22.12 1.86
N LYS A 117 21.88 23.23 2.43
CA LYS A 117 22.03 24.54 1.75
C LYS A 117 22.94 24.57 0.51
N ASN A 118 23.74 23.54 0.25
CA ASN A 118 24.79 23.59 -0.79
C ASN A 118 24.62 22.64 -2.00
N TRP A 119 23.82 21.57 -1.93
CA TRP A 119 23.63 20.65 -3.06
C TRP A 119 22.37 20.97 -3.88
N VAL A 120 21.36 21.57 -3.24
CA VAL A 120 20.07 21.98 -3.82
C VAL A 120 20.24 23.11 -4.85
N THR A 121 21.36 23.84 -4.80
CA THR A 121 21.71 24.87 -5.80
C THR A 121 22.16 24.27 -7.14
N ASN A 122 22.52 22.98 -7.18
CA ASN A 122 22.85 22.33 -8.43
C ASN A 122 21.56 21.89 -9.16
N THR A 123 21.19 22.63 -10.21
CA THR A 123 19.99 22.40 -11.01
C THR A 123 19.90 20.98 -11.57
N LEU A 124 21.03 20.36 -11.92
CA LEU A 124 21.05 19.00 -12.46
C LEU A 124 20.66 17.99 -11.39
N LEU A 125 21.28 18.06 -10.20
CA LEU A 125 20.98 17.17 -9.08
C LEU A 125 19.51 17.28 -8.67
N LYS A 126 18.99 18.51 -8.56
CA LYS A 126 17.57 18.76 -8.27
C LYS A 126 16.65 18.16 -9.32
N THR A 127 16.98 18.32 -10.61
CA THR A 127 16.18 17.76 -11.72
C THR A 127 16.14 16.23 -11.69
N VAL A 128 17.30 15.60 -11.48
CA VAL A 128 17.39 14.13 -11.42
C VAL A 128 16.58 13.58 -10.25
N LEU A 129 16.71 14.18 -9.08
CA LEU A 129 15.96 13.76 -7.89
C LEU A 129 14.46 13.98 -8.06
N ASN A 130 14.02 15.16 -8.52
CA ASN A 130 12.61 15.42 -8.81
C ASN A 130 12.02 14.41 -9.79
N THR A 131 12.77 14.08 -10.85
CA THR A 131 12.35 13.08 -11.84
C THR A 131 12.20 11.70 -11.21
N PHE A 132 13.13 11.32 -10.35
CA PHE A 132 13.06 10.06 -9.61
C PHE A 132 11.85 10.02 -8.69
N ILE A 133 11.66 11.04 -7.85
CA ILE A 133 10.53 11.12 -6.93
C ILE A 133 9.20 11.05 -7.67
N TYR A 134 9.03 11.85 -8.71
CA TYR A 134 7.80 11.81 -9.51
C TYR A 134 7.57 10.41 -10.11
N LYS A 135 8.58 9.83 -10.76
CA LYS A 135 8.40 8.57 -11.51
C LYS A 135 8.35 7.32 -10.64
N LYS A 136 9.06 7.28 -9.52
CA LYS A 136 9.25 6.09 -8.69
C LYS A 136 8.53 6.13 -7.36
N VAL A 137 8.28 7.32 -6.82
CA VAL A 137 7.55 7.48 -5.56
C VAL A 137 6.11 7.85 -5.86
N ILE A 138 5.87 9.03 -6.44
CA ILE A 138 4.52 9.57 -6.63
C ILE A 138 3.64 8.66 -7.51
N ASN A 139 4.19 8.21 -8.65
CA ASN A 139 3.46 7.27 -9.52
C ASN A 139 3.19 5.91 -8.86
N THR A 140 4.09 5.43 -8.00
CA THR A 140 3.91 4.14 -7.31
C THR A 140 2.86 4.23 -6.22
N LEU A 141 2.77 5.38 -5.54
CA LEU A 141 1.73 5.65 -4.54
C LEU A 141 0.34 5.86 -5.17
N SER A 142 0.28 6.16 -6.47
CA SER A 142 -0.98 6.35 -7.18
C SER A 142 -1.37 5.09 -7.96
N PHE A 143 -2.30 4.30 -7.44
CA PHE A 143 -2.70 3.04 -8.06
C PHE A 143 -4.16 2.67 -7.83
N ASP A 144 -4.67 1.83 -8.72
CA ASP A 144 -6.01 1.26 -8.66
C ASP A 144 -6.00 -0.01 -7.80
N LEU A 145 -6.81 -0.04 -6.75
CA LEU A 145 -6.93 -1.21 -5.86
C LEU A 145 -7.80 -2.31 -6.48
N MET A 146 -8.69 -1.97 -7.42
CA MET A 146 -9.67 -2.92 -7.96
C MET A 146 -9.04 -4.17 -8.58
N PRO A 147 -7.96 -4.10 -9.37
CA PRO A 147 -7.31 -5.30 -9.91
C PRO A 147 -6.84 -6.24 -8.80
N MET A 148 -6.19 -5.71 -7.75
CA MET A 148 -5.69 -6.50 -6.63
C MET A 148 -6.85 -7.11 -5.81
N ILE A 149 -7.86 -6.30 -5.51
CA ILE A 149 -9.07 -6.75 -4.80
C ILE A 149 -9.74 -7.87 -5.59
N THR A 150 -9.94 -7.70 -6.89
CA THR A 150 -10.60 -8.69 -7.76
C THR A 150 -9.83 -10.00 -7.81
N GLU A 151 -8.51 -9.95 -7.96
CA GLU A 151 -7.66 -11.14 -7.96
C GLU A 151 -7.75 -11.89 -6.63
N LYS A 152 -7.61 -11.18 -5.50
CA LYS A 152 -7.67 -11.80 -4.17
C LYS A 152 -9.06 -12.35 -3.85
N LEU A 153 -10.12 -11.63 -4.23
CA LEU A 153 -11.49 -12.12 -4.08
C LEU A 153 -11.74 -13.38 -4.89
N ALA A 154 -11.23 -13.47 -6.13
CA ALA A 154 -11.38 -14.68 -6.94
C ALA A 154 -10.73 -15.90 -6.27
N LEU A 155 -9.54 -15.72 -5.67
CA LEU A 155 -8.87 -16.79 -4.90
C LEU A 155 -9.65 -17.20 -3.66
N ILE A 156 -10.13 -16.23 -2.86
CA ILE A 156 -10.94 -16.49 -1.66
C ILE A 156 -12.24 -17.21 -2.05
N ASN A 157 -12.93 -16.74 -3.08
CA ASN A 157 -14.18 -17.34 -3.54
C ASN A 157 -14.00 -18.75 -4.11
N ALA A 158 -12.87 -19.04 -4.76
CA ALA A 158 -12.54 -20.41 -5.17
C ALA A 158 -12.34 -21.34 -3.96
N GLN A 159 -11.69 -20.85 -2.90
CA GLN A 159 -11.52 -21.59 -1.65
C GLN A 159 -12.85 -21.82 -0.93
N LEU A 160 -13.71 -20.79 -0.85
CA LEU A 160 -15.03 -20.92 -0.21
C LEU A 160 -15.97 -21.83 -1.02
N ALA A 161 -15.93 -21.78 -2.35
CA ALA A 161 -16.71 -22.68 -3.21
C ALA A 161 -16.29 -24.15 -3.10
N SER A 162 -15.01 -24.41 -2.82
CA SER A 162 -14.47 -25.77 -2.66
C SER A 162 -14.63 -26.35 -1.26
N LYS A 163 -15.45 -25.72 -0.39
CA LYS A 163 -15.70 -26.12 1.01
C LYS A 163 -14.40 -26.07 1.81
N PHE A 164 -13.99 -24.86 2.17
CA PHE A 164 -12.78 -24.57 2.93
C PHE A 164 -12.80 -25.27 4.30
N LYS A 165 -11.86 -26.20 4.54
CA LYS A 165 -11.70 -26.85 5.84
C LYS A 165 -10.84 -25.98 6.75
N THR A 166 -11.38 -25.59 7.89
CA THR A 166 -10.70 -24.70 8.85
C THR A 166 -9.91 -25.50 9.87
N THR A 167 -10.56 -26.47 10.52
CA THR A 167 -10.01 -27.42 11.49
C THR A 167 -10.69 -28.78 11.32
N ASN A 168 -10.17 -29.85 11.94
CA ASN A 168 -10.80 -31.17 11.87
C ASN A 168 -12.27 -31.09 12.29
N GLY A 169 -13.17 -31.54 11.40
CA GLY A 169 -14.62 -31.55 11.64
C GLY A 169 -15.36 -30.25 11.32
N ILE A 170 -14.72 -29.16 10.89
CA ILE A 170 -15.40 -27.90 10.52
C ILE A 170 -15.03 -27.48 9.10
N SER A 171 -16.05 -27.12 8.32
CA SER A 171 -15.87 -26.56 7.00
C SER A 171 -16.77 -25.35 6.76
N ILE A 172 -16.30 -24.48 5.87
CA ILE A 172 -16.97 -23.24 5.49
C ILE A 172 -17.19 -23.27 3.98
N MET A 173 -18.43 -22.98 3.58
CA MET A 173 -18.76 -22.70 2.19
C MET A 173 -19.37 -21.30 2.11
N GLY A 174 -19.13 -20.59 1.02
CA GLY A 174 -19.61 -19.22 0.91
C GLY A 174 -19.18 -18.51 -0.35
N ASN A 175 -19.48 -17.23 -0.38
CA ASN A 175 -19.03 -16.30 -1.39
C ASN A 175 -18.95 -14.88 -0.79
N VAL A 176 -17.90 -14.16 -1.12
CA VAL A 176 -17.79 -12.72 -0.93
C VAL A 176 -18.26 -12.05 -2.22
N ALA A 177 -19.40 -11.37 -2.14
CA ALA A 177 -20.05 -10.68 -3.25
C ALA A 177 -19.48 -9.28 -3.47
N SER A 178 -19.10 -8.58 -2.39
CA SER A 178 -18.49 -7.25 -2.46
C SER A 178 -17.38 -7.09 -1.43
N PHE A 179 -16.39 -6.28 -1.79
CA PHE A 179 -15.27 -5.88 -0.94
C PHE A 179 -14.84 -4.49 -1.37
N SER A 180 -14.76 -3.56 -0.42
CA SER A 180 -14.30 -2.21 -0.67
C SER A 180 -13.61 -1.61 0.54
N VAL A 181 -12.72 -0.67 0.29
CA VAL A 181 -12.19 0.23 1.31
C VAL A 181 -13.11 1.44 1.38
N SER A 182 -13.70 1.65 2.55
CA SER A 182 -14.70 2.70 2.81
C SER A 182 -14.13 3.92 3.55
N HIS A 183 -12.96 3.76 4.17
CA HIS A 183 -12.22 4.82 4.86
C HIS A 183 -10.73 4.60 4.67
N PHE A 184 -9.98 5.69 4.57
CA PHE A 184 -8.53 5.72 4.52
C PHE A 184 -8.04 6.95 5.27
N GLU A 185 -7.12 6.76 6.20
CA GLU A 185 -6.52 7.84 6.98
C GLU A 185 -5.09 7.47 7.38
N ILE A 186 -4.21 8.45 7.39
CA ILE A 186 -2.88 8.35 7.98
C ILE A 186 -2.90 9.18 9.26
N LYS A 187 -2.49 8.57 10.37
CA LYS A 187 -2.41 9.24 11.67
C LYS A 187 -1.55 8.47 12.65
N ASN A 188 -0.69 9.13 13.41
CA ASN A 188 0.26 8.52 14.35
C ASN A 188 1.09 7.41 13.69
N ASP A 189 1.72 7.72 12.55
CA ASP A 189 2.60 6.80 11.78
C ASP A 189 1.94 5.48 11.35
N VAL A 190 0.61 5.47 11.22
CA VAL A 190 -0.15 4.29 10.81
C VAL A 190 -1.18 4.63 9.75
N ILE A 191 -1.40 3.68 8.83
CA ILE A 191 -2.52 3.70 7.90
C ILE A 191 -3.69 2.98 8.54
N TRP A 192 -4.82 3.69 8.64
CA TRP A 192 -6.12 3.15 9.02
C TRP A 192 -7.00 3.01 7.80
N VAL A 193 -7.55 1.82 7.61
CA VAL A 193 -8.58 1.58 6.61
C VAL A 193 -9.78 0.84 7.20
N LEU A 194 -10.98 1.17 6.72
CA LEU A 194 -12.19 0.40 7.02
C LEU A 194 -12.56 -0.41 5.79
N ILE A 195 -12.46 -1.73 5.93
CA ILE A 195 -12.82 -2.67 4.87
C ILE A 195 -14.27 -3.09 5.09
N HIS A 196 -15.09 -2.90 4.08
CA HIS A 196 -16.45 -3.39 4.05
C HIS A 196 -16.55 -4.58 3.10
N SER A 197 -17.14 -5.68 3.58
CA SER A 197 -17.42 -6.84 2.75
C SER A 197 -18.85 -7.34 2.96
N GLN A 198 -19.43 -7.88 1.89
CA GLN A 198 -20.73 -8.54 1.93
C GLN A 198 -20.67 -9.84 1.16
N GLY A 199 -21.47 -10.79 1.58
CA GLY A 199 -21.52 -12.10 0.97
C GLY A 199 -22.47 -13.02 1.73
N TRP A 200 -22.29 -14.32 1.53
CA TRP A 200 -22.98 -15.33 2.29
C TRP A 200 -22.02 -16.44 2.72
N GLY A 201 -22.38 -17.13 3.80
CA GLY A 201 -21.58 -18.23 4.32
C GLY A 201 -22.40 -19.24 5.09
N VAL A 202 -21.96 -20.50 5.03
CA VAL A 202 -22.52 -21.61 5.79
C VAL A 202 -21.36 -22.37 6.43
N ILE A 203 -21.44 -22.51 7.75
CA ILE A 203 -20.52 -23.37 8.51
C ILE A 203 -21.16 -24.74 8.64
N SER A 204 -20.44 -25.77 8.22
CA SER A 204 -20.83 -27.17 8.40
C SER A 204 -19.96 -27.82 9.46
N ILE A 205 -20.60 -28.52 10.40
CA ILE A 205 -19.93 -29.41 11.33
C ILE A 205 -19.96 -30.80 10.70
N ASP A 206 -18.80 -31.23 10.21
CA ASP A 206 -18.61 -32.50 9.52
C ASP A 206 -18.28 -33.64 10.50
N ASP A 207 -17.79 -33.34 11.69
CA ASP A 207 -17.45 -34.30 12.74
C ASP A 207 -17.58 -33.66 14.14
N LEU A 208 -18.25 -34.35 15.07
CA LEU A 208 -18.49 -33.92 16.45
C LEU A 208 -17.58 -34.63 17.46
N GLU A 209 -16.87 -35.69 17.07
CA GLU A 209 -16.07 -36.54 17.97
C GLU A 209 -14.83 -35.82 18.54
N LEU A 210 -14.53 -34.61 18.06
CA LEU A 210 -13.37 -33.80 18.47
C LEU A 210 -13.75 -32.49 19.18
N LEU A 211 -15.03 -32.28 19.49
CA LEU A 211 -15.50 -31.14 20.31
C LEU A 211 -15.63 -31.50 21.81
N GLY A 212 -15.20 -32.70 22.20
CA GLY A 212 -15.17 -33.21 23.58
C GLY A 212 -13.75 -33.35 24.12
#